data_AF-A0A378QJE6-F1
#
_entry.id   AF-A0A378QJE6-F1
#
_cell.length_a   1.000
_cell.length_b   1.000
_cell.length_c   1.000
_cell.angle_alpha   90.00
_cell.angle_beta   90.00
_cell.angle_gamma   90.00
#
_symmetry.space_group_name_H-M   'P 1'
#
loop_
_entity.id
_entity.type
_entity.pdbx_description
1 polymer ?
#
loop_
_entity_poly.entity_id
_entity_poly.type
_entity_poly.pdbx_seq_one_letter_code
_entity_poly.pdbx_strand_id
1 'polypeptide(L)'
;MTSDLNVPKPSPSEVQKYLDKWQTLDNYPKQESALNKLFFEFAPGNTDMNDILLKCATLNDFYSTRIRTIDLVYDSFVDEMLWHFQKTYQFSNFHRKDLKNYQRFIETLLDFKRYFDLNDVGFKELDRYLWQLGKDTFGNKKE
;
A
#
# COMPACT_ATOMS: atom_id res chain seq x y z
N MET A 1 18.15 39.86 7.71
CA MET A 1 17.81 40.51 6.43
C MET A 1 17.25 39.43 5.53
N THR A 2 15.93 39.26 5.50
CA THR A 2 15.29 38.34 4.56
C THR A 2 15.33 39.03 3.20
N SER A 3 16.13 38.49 2.28
CA SER A 3 16.09 38.90 0.88
C SER A 3 14.65 38.76 0.40
N ASP A 4 14.03 39.86 -0.04
CA ASP A 4 12.71 39.84 -0.65
C ASP A 4 12.75 38.86 -1.83
N LEU A 5 12.14 37.69 -1.63
CA LEU A 5 11.98 36.70 -2.69
C LEU A 5 11.07 37.33 -3.74
N ASN A 6 11.59 37.53 -4.96
CA ASN A 6 10.83 38.05 -6.08
C ASN A 6 9.85 36.98 -6.61
N VAL A 7 8.79 36.74 -5.84
CA VAL A 7 7.72 35.80 -6.18
C VAL A 7 6.67 36.54 -7.00
N PRO A 8 6.42 36.14 -8.26
CA PRO A 8 5.45 36.80 -9.12
C PRO A 8 4.03 36.64 -8.56
N LYS A 9 3.18 37.64 -8.77
CA LYS A 9 1.77 37.59 -8.38
C LYS A 9 1.07 36.45 -9.15
N PRO A 10 0.35 35.54 -8.48
CA PRO A 10 -0.39 34.47 -9.16
C PRO A 10 -1.39 35.04 -10.17
N SER A 11 -1.35 34.53 -11.40
CA SER A 11 -2.28 34.83 -12.48
C SER A 11 -2.46 33.59 -13.37
N PRO A 12 -3.54 33.50 -14.17
CA PRO A 12 -3.69 32.40 -15.13
C PRO A 12 -2.49 32.26 -16.07
N SER A 13 -1.91 33.38 -16.52
CA SER A 13 -0.72 33.39 -17.37
C SER A 13 0.53 32.86 -16.66
N GLU A 14 0.73 33.21 -15.39
CA GLU A 14 1.87 32.70 -14.63
C GLU A 14 1.71 31.21 -14.32
N VAL A 15 0.49 30.73 -14.05
CA VAL A 15 0.21 29.29 -13.90
C VAL A 15 0.50 28.54 -15.21
N GLN A 16 -0.01 29.03 -16.34
CA GLN A 16 0.18 28.38 -17.64
C GLN A 16 1.65 28.23 -18.00
N LYS A 17 2.47 29.25 -17.76
CA LYS A 17 3.93 29.20 -17.95
C LYS A 17 4.59 28.02 -17.24
N TYR A 18 4.19 27.71 -16.00
CA TYR A 18 4.76 26.56 -15.28
C TYR A 18 4.14 25.23 -15.70
N LEU A 19 2.89 25.20 -16.15
CA LEU A 19 2.28 24.02 -16.77
C LEU A 19 2.98 23.66 -18.10
N ASP A 20 3.30 24.65 -18.93
CA ASP A 20 4.03 24.43 -20.17
C ASP A 20 5.44 23.93 -19.87
N LYS A 21 6.10 24.50 -18.86
CA LYS A 21 7.40 24.02 -18.37
C LYS A 21 7.32 22.61 -17.79
N TRP A 22 6.19 22.21 -17.19
CA TRP A 22 5.99 20.85 -16.69
C TRP A 22 6.00 19.82 -17.82
N GLN A 23 5.39 20.16 -18.96
CA GLN A 23 5.35 19.27 -20.14
C GLN A 23 6.72 19.02 -20.77
N THR A 24 7.71 19.90 -20.51
CA THR A 24 9.08 19.71 -21.01
C THR A 24 9.97 18.91 -20.06
N LEU A 25 9.48 18.52 -18.87
CA LEU A 25 10.21 17.65 -17.96
C LEU A 25 10.20 16.21 -18.50
N ASP A 26 11.34 15.52 -18.44
CA ASP A 26 11.47 14.21 -19.09
C ASP A 26 10.65 13.09 -18.45
N ASN A 27 10.52 13.10 -17.12
CA ASN A 27 10.00 11.96 -16.36
C ASN A 27 8.56 12.18 -15.86
N TYR A 28 8.23 13.38 -15.39
CA TYR A 28 6.94 13.64 -14.73
C TYR A 28 5.71 13.48 -15.67
N PRO A 29 5.70 14.01 -16.91
CA PRO A 29 4.59 13.78 -17.85
C PRO A 29 4.45 12.31 -18.26
N LYS A 30 5.57 11.56 -18.36
CA LYS A 30 5.54 10.13 -18.67
C LYS A 30 4.98 9.30 -17.51
N GLN A 31 5.35 9.65 -16.28
CA GLN A 31 4.78 9.05 -15.06
C GLN A 31 3.28 9.30 -15.00
N GLU A 32 2.83 10.53 -15.25
CA GLU A 32 1.41 10.89 -15.27
C GLU A 32 0.65 10.15 -16.38
N SER A 33 1.22 10.05 -17.58
CA SER A 33 0.65 9.27 -18.67
C SER A 33 0.54 7.78 -18.34
N ALA A 34 1.57 7.19 -17.73
CA ALA A 34 1.56 5.80 -17.29
C ALA A 34 0.51 5.55 -16.19
N LEU A 35 0.37 6.48 -15.23
CA LEU A 35 -0.67 6.42 -14.21
C LEU A 35 -2.07 6.51 -14.83
N ASN A 36 -2.30 7.42 -15.78
CA ASN A 36 -3.58 7.53 -16.46
C ASN A 36 -3.97 6.21 -17.16
N LYS A 37 -3.02 5.56 -17.83
CA LYS A 37 -3.26 4.22 -18.42
C LYS A 37 -3.62 3.19 -17.35
N LEU A 38 -2.86 3.14 -16.26
CA LEU A 38 -3.12 2.21 -15.17
C LEU A 38 -4.51 2.43 -14.55
N PHE A 39 -4.89 3.68 -14.28
CA PHE A 39 -6.11 4.03 -13.55
C PHE A 39 -7.37 4.05 -14.41
N PHE A 40 -7.27 4.28 -15.72
CA PHE A 40 -8.44 4.46 -16.58
C PHE A 40 -8.58 3.40 -17.67
N GLU A 41 -7.50 2.71 -18.04
CA GLU A 41 -7.53 1.69 -19.08
C GLU A 41 -7.36 0.28 -18.49
N PHE A 42 -6.29 0.04 -17.72
CA PHE A 42 -5.96 -1.31 -17.23
C PHE A 42 -6.73 -1.71 -15.97
N ALA A 43 -6.86 -0.79 -15.02
CA ALA A 43 -7.55 -1.01 -13.76
C ALA A 43 -8.52 0.15 -13.49
N PRO A 44 -9.64 0.28 -14.21
CA PRO A 44 -10.59 1.37 -13.98
C PRO A 44 -11.35 1.25 -12.65
N GLY A 45 -11.50 0.03 -12.13
CA GLY A 45 -12.20 -0.26 -10.87
C GLY A 45 -11.27 -0.39 -9.67
N ASN A 46 -11.87 -0.45 -8.48
CA ASN A 46 -11.18 -0.75 -7.22
C ASN A 46 -11.80 -1.99 -6.55
N THR A 47 -12.13 -3.00 -7.34
CA THR A 47 -12.78 -4.23 -6.88
C THR A 47 -11.81 -5.42 -6.81
N ASP A 48 -10.74 -5.39 -7.60
CA ASP A 48 -9.67 -6.39 -7.55
C ASP A 48 -8.51 -5.91 -6.69
N MET A 49 -7.98 -6.80 -5.85
CA MET A 49 -6.92 -6.45 -4.91
C MET A 49 -5.58 -6.19 -5.62
N ASN A 50 -5.25 -6.96 -6.66
CA ASN A 50 -3.97 -6.83 -7.37
C ASN A 50 -3.91 -5.48 -8.09
N ASP A 51 -5.03 -5.08 -8.68
CA ASP A 51 -5.19 -3.77 -9.31
C ASP A 51 -4.97 -2.62 -8.32
N ILE A 52 -5.55 -2.72 -7.13
CA ILE A 52 -5.38 -1.72 -6.06
C ILE A 52 -3.91 -1.67 -5.60
N LEU A 53 -3.26 -2.82 -5.43
CA LEU A 53 -1.85 -2.90 -5.05
C LEU A 53 -0.93 -2.28 -6.11
N LEU A 54 -1.15 -2.58 -7.39
CA LEU A 54 -0.39 -1.99 -8.50
C LEU A 54 -0.55 -0.48 -8.57
N LYS A 55 -1.79 0.02 -8.41
CA LYS A 55 -2.09 1.46 -8.35
C LYS A 55 -1.36 2.14 -7.22
N CYS A 56 -1.46 1.58 -6.01
CA CYS A 56 -0.76 2.12 -4.87
C CYS A 56 0.76 2.08 -5.12
N ALA A 57 1.30 1.00 -5.70
CA ALA A 57 2.76 0.78 -5.80
C ALA A 57 3.37 1.81 -6.73
N THR A 58 2.70 2.01 -7.85
CA THR A 58 3.09 2.98 -8.86
C THR A 58 2.97 4.41 -8.34
N LEU A 59 1.89 4.75 -7.62
CA LEU A 59 1.73 6.08 -7.00
C LEU A 59 2.82 6.36 -5.96
N ASN A 60 3.15 5.36 -5.15
CA ASN A 60 4.21 5.46 -4.15
C ASN A 60 5.57 5.72 -4.75
N ASP A 61 5.89 5.01 -5.82
CA ASP A 61 7.18 5.15 -6.49
C ASP A 61 7.25 6.49 -7.24
N PHE A 62 6.23 6.82 -8.02
CA PHE A 62 6.25 8.01 -8.89
C PHE A 62 6.21 9.32 -8.10
N TYR A 63 5.43 9.38 -7.02
CA TYR A 63 5.29 10.60 -6.23
C TYR A 63 5.99 10.55 -4.87
N SER A 64 6.70 9.46 -4.55
CA SER A 64 7.35 9.28 -3.24
C SER A 64 6.38 9.52 -2.07
N THR A 65 5.09 9.21 -2.25
CA THR A 65 4.00 9.57 -1.33
C THR A 65 4.02 8.80 -0.01
N ARG A 66 4.84 7.74 0.09
CA ARG A 66 4.97 6.89 1.28
C ARG A 66 3.62 6.36 1.78
N ILE A 67 2.71 5.99 0.88
CA ILE A 67 1.46 5.29 1.24
C ILE A 67 1.86 3.90 1.75
N ARG A 68 2.05 3.75 3.07
CA ARG A 68 2.69 2.61 3.79
C ARG A 68 2.09 1.22 3.56
N THR A 69 1.04 1.10 2.76
CA THR A 69 0.12 -0.03 2.77
C THR A 69 0.52 -1.18 1.82
N ILE A 70 1.52 -1.01 0.96
CA ILE A 70 1.78 -1.90 -0.19
C ILE A 70 2.66 -3.10 0.14
N ASP A 71 3.42 -3.02 1.23
CA ASP A 71 4.34 -4.08 1.62
C ASP A 71 3.64 -5.32 2.22
N LEU A 72 2.31 -5.35 2.27
CA LEU A 72 1.54 -6.45 2.84
C LEU A 72 0.99 -7.35 1.72
N VAL A 73 1.47 -8.58 1.65
CA VAL A 73 1.03 -9.55 0.65
C VAL A 73 0.10 -10.53 1.35
N TYR A 74 -1.21 -10.34 1.16
CA TYR A 74 -2.16 -11.37 1.57
C TYR A 74 -1.92 -12.64 0.73
N ASP A 75 -1.43 -13.70 1.38
CA ASP A 75 -1.26 -15.02 0.78
C ASP A 75 -1.82 -16.14 1.65
N SER A 76 -1.76 -17.38 1.15
CA SER A 76 -2.30 -18.54 1.87
C SER A 76 -1.60 -18.82 3.20
N PHE A 77 -0.30 -18.52 3.33
CA PHE A 77 0.44 -18.75 4.58
C PHE A 77 0.10 -17.70 5.62
N VAL A 78 0.02 -16.42 5.24
CA VAL A 78 -0.39 -15.32 6.12
C VAL A 78 -1.83 -15.54 6.58
N ASP A 79 -2.73 -15.94 5.68
CA ASP A 79 -4.11 -16.31 6.01
C ASP A 79 -4.17 -17.45 7.03
N GLU A 80 -3.45 -18.55 6.78
CA GLU A 80 -3.43 -19.71 7.66
C GLU A 80 -2.87 -19.38 9.05
N MET A 81 -1.83 -18.56 9.13
CA MET A 81 -1.24 -18.14 10.40
C MET A 81 -2.17 -17.22 11.18
N LEU A 82 -2.73 -16.18 10.56
CA LEU A 82 -3.69 -15.30 11.23
C LEU A 82 -4.91 -16.09 11.72
N TRP A 83 -5.39 -17.05 10.93
CA TRP A 83 -6.50 -17.91 11.33
C TRP A 83 -6.11 -18.89 12.45
N HIS A 84 -4.89 -19.41 12.44
CA HIS A 84 -4.38 -20.24 13.52
C HIS A 84 -4.30 -19.45 14.83
N PHE A 85 -3.66 -18.27 14.82
CA PHE A 85 -3.57 -17.40 15.99
C PHE A 85 -4.93 -16.96 16.49
N GLN A 86 -5.88 -16.69 15.59
CA GLN A 86 -7.24 -16.32 15.97
C GLN A 86 -7.92 -17.45 16.75
N LYS A 87 -7.80 -18.70 16.30
CA LYS A 87 -8.39 -19.85 16.99
C LYS A 87 -7.76 -20.12 18.36
N THR A 88 -6.48 -19.82 18.50
CA THR A 88 -5.73 -20.06 19.74
C THR A 88 -5.91 -18.94 20.77
N TYR A 89 -5.86 -17.68 20.33
CA TYR A 89 -5.76 -16.51 21.22
C TYR A 89 -6.98 -15.58 21.17
N GLN A 90 -7.83 -15.70 20.14
CA GLN A 90 -8.99 -14.82 19.91
C GLN A 90 -8.61 -13.33 19.96
N PHE A 91 -7.51 -12.97 19.29
CA PHE A 91 -6.89 -11.65 19.40
C PHE A 91 -7.71 -10.51 18.77
N SER A 92 -8.68 -10.83 17.91
CA SER A 92 -9.53 -9.87 17.22
C SER A 92 -10.93 -10.44 16.97
N ASN A 93 -11.87 -9.60 16.52
CA ASN A 93 -13.22 -9.98 16.15
C ASN A 93 -13.40 -9.97 14.62
N PHE A 94 -12.76 -10.93 13.94
CA PHE A 94 -12.87 -11.12 12.49
C PHE A 94 -13.19 -12.58 12.13
N HIS A 95 -13.80 -12.78 10.96
CA HIS A 95 -13.96 -14.11 10.35
C HIS A 95 -12.90 -14.30 9.27
N ARG A 96 -12.48 -15.55 9.01
CA ARG A 96 -11.48 -15.85 7.98
C ARG A 96 -11.76 -15.21 6.61
N LYS A 97 -13.02 -15.18 6.18
CA LYS A 97 -13.43 -14.54 4.91
C LYS A 97 -13.14 -13.03 4.86
N ASP A 98 -13.12 -12.37 6.02
CA ASP A 98 -12.89 -10.94 6.14
C ASP A 98 -11.44 -10.59 5.79
N LEU A 99 -10.49 -11.53 5.93
CA LEU A 99 -9.09 -11.33 5.52
C LEU A 99 -8.92 -11.05 4.02
N LYS A 100 -9.90 -11.44 3.19
CA LYS A 100 -9.89 -11.09 1.75
C LYS A 100 -10.30 -9.64 1.49
N ASN A 101 -10.97 -9.00 2.45
CA ASN A 101 -11.25 -7.58 2.39
C ASN A 101 -10.05 -6.82 2.96
N TYR A 102 -9.47 -5.95 2.14
CA TYR A 102 -8.25 -5.24 2.51
C TYR A 102 -8.36 -4.45 3.81
N GLN A 103 -9.44 -3.68 3.96
CA GLN A 103 -9.63 -2.85 5.14
C GLN A 103 -9.71 -3.70 6.40
N ARG A 104 -10.46 -4.81 6.34
CA ARG A 104 -10.55 -5.78 7.44
C ARG A 104 -9.24 -6.49 7.72
N PHE A 105 -8.45 -6.80 6.68
CA PHE A 105 -7.13 -7.37 6.83
C PHE A 105 -6.18 -6.42 7.58
N ILE A 106 -6.15 -5.13 7.22
CA ILE A 106 -5.37 -4.12 7.93
C ILE A 106 -5.83 -3.96 9.39
N GLU A 107 -7.14 -3.91 9.63
CA GLU A 107 -7.71 -3.88 10.98
C GLU A 107 -7.26 -5.10 11.80
N THR A 108 -7.28 -6.29 11.19
CA THR A 108 -6.83 -7.53 11.81
C THR A 108 -5.34 -7.50 12.15
N LEU A 109 -4.48 -7.02 11.25
CA LEU A 109 -3.04 -6.89 11.51
C LEU A 109 -2.76 -5.87 12.62
N LEU A 110 -3.51 -4.77 12.68
CA LEU A 110 -3.40 -3.80 13.77
C LEU A 110 -3.81 -4.40 15.11
N ASP A 111 -4.91 -5.16 15.15
CA ASP A 111 -5.33 -5.88 16.36
C ASP A 111 -4.29 -6.91 16.78
N PHE A 112 -3.73 -7.66 15.83
CA PHE A 112 -2.65 -8.61 16.09
C PHE A 112 -1.46 -7.91 16.74
N LYS A 113 -1.02 -6.79 16.17
CA LYS A 113 0.09 -6.00 16.73
C LYS A 113 -0.22 -5.52 18.15
N ARG A 114 -1.42 -5.01 18.40
CA ARG A 114 -1.82 -4.54 19.74
C ARG A 114 -1.85 -5.68 20.75
N TYR A 115 -2.40 -6.83 20.37
CA TYR A 115 -2.56 -7.97 21.27
C TYR A 115 -1.21 -8.58 21.68
N PHE A 116 -0.27 -8.71 20.73
CA PHE A 116 1.05 -9.30 20.98
C PHE A 116 2.14 -8.27 21.31
N ASP A 117 1.76 -7.01 21.58
CA ASP A 117 2.67 -5.90 21.87
C ASP A 117 3.77 -5.68 20.81
N LEU A 118 3.39 -5.77 19.53
CA LEU A 118 4.25 -5.58 18.37
C LEU A 118 4.07 -4.20 17.73
N ASN A 119 3.61 -3.19 18.47
CA ASN A 119 3.25 -1.88 17.91
C ASN A 119 4.40 -1.21 17.15
N ASP A 120 5.64 -1.42 17.61
CA ASP A 120 6.87 -0.89 17.01
C ASP A 120 7.34 -1.65 15.76
N VAL A 121 6.82 -2.87 15.52
CA VAL A 121 7.19 -3.69 14.35
C VAL A 121 6.53 -3.14 13.09
N GLY A 122 7.29 -2.94 12.02
CA GLY A 122 6.75 -2.49 10.74
C GLY A 122 5.80 -3.52 10.13
N PHE A 123 4.79 -3.09 9.36
CA PHE A 123 3.88 -4.01 8.67
C PHE A 123 4.61 -5.01 7.76
N LYS A 124 5.67 -4.55 7.08
CA LYS A 124 6.55 -5.40 6.27
C LYS A 124 7.29 -6.47 7.06
N GLU A 125 7.73 -6.14 8.26
CA GLU A 125 8.44 -7.08 9.14
C GLU A 125 7.47 -8.11 9.71
N LEU A 126 6.27 -7.66 10.08
CA LEU A 126 5.18 -8.53 10.52
C LEU A 126 4.73 -9.49 9.41
N ASP A 127 4.57 -9.00 8.18
CA ASP A 127 4.22 -9.81 7.01
C ASP A 127 5.27 -10.90 6.75
N ARG A 128 6.56 -10.53 6.73
CA ARG A 128 7.67 -11.49 6.62
C ARG A 128 7.65 -12.53 7.73
N TYR A 129 7.40 -12.12 8.97
CA TYR A 129 7.29 -13.03 10.11
C TYR A 129 6.15 -14.03 9.92
N LEU A 130 4.94 -13.55 9.62
CA LEU A 130 3.76 -14.40 9.41
C LEU A 130 3.98 -15.36 8.24
N TRP A 131 4.58 -14.88 7.15
CA TRP A 131 4.87 -15.68 5.98
C TRP A 131 5.89 -16.78 6.26
N GLN A 132 7.04 -16.44 6.85
CA GLN A 132 8.11 -17.41 7.17
C GLN A 132 7.59 -18.46 8.15
N LEU A 133 6.90 -18.03 9.21
CA LEU A 133 6.33 -18.95 10.19
C LEU A 133 5.25 -19.85 9.57
N GLY A 134 4.41 -19.31 8.69
CA GLY A 134 3.41 -20.10 7.97
C GLY A 134 4.05 -21.12 7.04
N LYS A 135 5.12 -20.75 6.34
CA LYS A 135 5.88 -21.67 5.49
C LYS A 135 6.52 -22.80 6.32
N ASP A 136 7.13 -22.49 7.45
CA ASP A 136 7.76 -23.51 8.31
C ASP A 136 6.71 -24.44 8.96
N THR A 137 5.53 -23.89 9.30
CA THR A 137 4.46 -24.63 10.00
C THR A 137 3.61 -25.49 9.05
N PHE A 138 3.32 -24.98 7.84
CA PHE A 138 2.36 -25.59 6.91
C PHE A 138 2.98 -26.03 5.58
N GLY A 139 4.19 -25.58 5.25
CA GLY A 139 4.87 -25.91 3.99
C GLY A 139 5.16 -27.40 3.82
N ASN A 140 5.44 -28.11 4.92
CA ASN A 140 5.74 -29.55 4.90
C ASN A 140 4.50 -30.46 4.79
N LYS A 141 3.27 -29.90 4.69
CA LYS A 141 2.03 -30.69 4.52
C LYS A 141 1.65 -30.91 3.05
N LYS A 142 2.51 -30.51 2.10
CA LYS A 142 2.25 -30.58 0.65
C LYS A 142 3.24 -31.43 -0.14
N GLU A 143 4.10 -32.21 0.52
CA GLU A 143 4.93 -33.25 -0.13
C GLU A 143 4.32 -34.64 0.00
#